data_AF-A0A255PHM2-F1
#
_entry.id   AF-A0A255PHM2-F1
#
_cell.length_a   1.000
_cell.length_b   1.000
_cell.length_c   1.000
_cell.angle_alpha   90.00
_cell.angle_beta   90.00
_cell.angle_gamma   90.00
#
_symmetry.space_group_name_H-M   'P 1'
#
loop_
_entity.id
_entity.type
_entity.pdbx_description
1 polymer ?
#
loop_
_entity_poly.entity_id
_entity_poly.type
_entity_poly.pdbx_seq_one_letter_code
_entity_poly.pdbx_strand_id
1 'polypeptide(L)'
;MDIATLQALKPSEFEEAADGYRATSEMASTAKDKVENQIAAGVRNQLKGAAATAAVDGLKELAQNFHYVQTECALASTALNGFAYDMAAAKRKLEAALEDAKAAGCTVGADGSVTFPAGGKEVDGKVPEGGTVSPSTSSTDPTAAAVERQAKNIHPNPNYGKAVEFANRIGDALKEATDADAKWAPKLRALKADDDLKVTDRDWSDVKSDQDGVSDAGKKYLDSMPQPPKDGSPKDNAAWWKGLNDEERAAWLSLRPDSVGKLDGLPSEVRDEANRIVFDETRARYQMELDSIPKPPANEWTYIATPGGWASKVHTDEWMAWHNKYGDRYEHLNKSLHGMGKIQERFDKTGERGLPAAYLLGFDPDKDGRAIVANGNPDTADHQAVYVPGTTSDLNSIEGNINRMVNLWDVAHSKSGGQSVSTITWLGYDAPDEVVKDARKDSYAYDGAPAFNKFLDGLEVSHSGDTPPHRTVIGHSYGSSVIGAAAQKGTLNADDVVFAGSPGVLVSGADEMDVPKGHVWNEEGGSDPVPELGRYFLGGDGFVIPSDPDFGANQMATNTHGHGGYWDPGSKSLLNQGLVVVGKGDNVELKPSYGPFGPPGSWDHVK
;
A
#
# COMPACT_ATOMS: atom_id res chain seq x y z
N MET A 1 -28.72 -24.05 14.70
CA MET A 1 -27.77 -25.17 14.89
C MET A 1 -28.29 -26.08 15.99
N ASP A 2 -28.25 -27.41 15.84
CA ASP A 2 -28.53 -28.36 16.92
C ASP A 2 -27.25 -29.08 17.40
N ILE A 3 -27.35 -29.83 18.50
CA ILE A 3 -26.19 -30.54 19.10
C ILE A 3 -25.58 -31.51 18.10
N ALA A 4 -26.41 -32.32 17.45
CA ALA A 4 -25.95 -33.36 16.53
C ALA A 4 -25.16 -32.74 15.35
N THR A 5 -25.65 -31.64 14.81
CA THR A 5 -25.01 -30.91 13.70
C THR A 5 -23.67 -30.33 14.14
N LEU A 6 -23.60 -29.61 15.28
CA LEU A 6 -22.35 -29.01 15.75
C LEU A 6 -21.32 -30.07 16.20
N GLN A 7 -21.78 -31.21 16.72
CA GLN A 7 -20.90 -32.34 17.03
C GLN A 7 -20.34 -33.01 15.77
N ALA A 8 -21.17 -33.15 14.73
CA ALA A 8 -20.75 -33.77 13.47
C ALA A 8 -19.87 -32.84 12.61
N LEU A 9 -20.02 -31.52 12.74
CA LEU A 9 -19.27 -30.54 11.98
C LEU A 9 -17.77 -30.64 12.29
N LYS A 10 -16.96 -30.67 11.22
CA LYS A 10 -15.50 -30.70 11.30
C LYS A 10 -14.95 -29.36 10.77
N PRO A 11 -14.48 -28.46 11.66
CA PRO A 11 -13.85 -27.21 11.22
C PRO A 11 -12.68 -27.46 10.23
N SER A 12 -11.96 -28.57 10.39
CA SER A 12 -10.85 -28.95 9.51
C SER A 12 -11.26 -29.18 8.05
N GLU A 13 -12.50 -29.60 7.76
CA GLU A 13 -12.97 -29.73 6.37
C GLU A 13 -13.09 -28.35 5.67
N PHE A 14 -13.31 -27.29 6.44
CA PHE A 14 -13.33 -25.91 5.94
C PHE A 14 -11.92 -25.32 5.83
N GLU A 15 -11.02 -25.65 6.75
CA GLU A 15 -9.58 -25.33 6.66
C GLU A 15 -8.95 -26.00 5.43
N GLU A 16 -9.24 -27.28 5.18
CA GLU A 16 -8.79 -27.98 3.97
C GLU A 16 -9.34 -27.35 2.67
N ALA A 17 -10.57 -26.88 2.69
CA ALA A 17 -11.13 -26.13 1.57
C ALA A 17 -10.45 -24.77 1.39
N ALA A 18 -10.14 -24.08 2.49
CA ALA A 18 -9.40 -22.81 2.48
C ALA A 18 -8.01 -23.01 1.85
N ASP A 19 -7.30 -24.07 2.22
CA ASP A 19 -6.01 -24.44 1.64
C ASP A 19 -6.09 -24.64 0.11
N GLY A 20 -7.18 -25.24 -0.39
CA GLY A 20 -7.42 -25.40 -1.83
C GLY A 20 -7.60 -24.06 -2.56
N TYR A 21 -8.33 -23.12 -1.96
CA TYR A 21 -8.47 -21.76 -2.50
C TYR A 21 -7.16 -20.98 -2.42
N ARG A 22 -6.40 -21.09 -1.33
CA ARG A 22 -5.08 -20.47 -1.19
C ARG A 22 -4.11 -20.97 -2.26
N ALA A 23 -4.04 -22.28 -2.48
CA ALA A 23 -3.22 -22.86 -3.54
C ALA A 23 -3.64 -22.36 -4.95
N THR A 24 -4.94 -22.15 -5.17
CA THR A 24 -5.45 -21.56 -6.42
C THR A 24 -5.02 -20.10 -6.58
N SER A 25 -5.08 -19.33 -5.48
CA SER A 25 -4.62 -17.94 -5.44
C SER A 25 -3.12 -17.83 -5.76
N GLU A 26 -2.29 -18.66 -5.13
CA GLU A 26 -0.84 -18.72 -5.37
C GLU A 26 -0.50 -19.12 -6.82
N MET A 27 -1.23 -20.09 -7.37
CA MET A 27 -1.11 -20.48 -8.78
C MET A 27 -1.44 -19.32 -9.71
N ALA A 28 -2.54 -18.60 -9.44
CA ALA A 28 -2.96 -17.46 -10.24
C ALA A 28 -1.95 -16.30 -10.15
N SER A 29 -1.42 -16.00 -8.96
CA SER A 29 -0.33 -15.05 -8.76
C SER A 29 0.89 -15.39 -9.62
N THR A 30 1.36 -16.66 -9.54
CA THR A 30 2.49 -17.15 -10.34
C THR A 30 2.22 -17.06 -11.85
N ALA A 31 0.99 -17.35 -12.27
CA ALA A 31 0.59 -17.30 -13.67
C ALA A 31 0.55 -15.85 -14.20
N LYS A 32 -0.01 -14.92 -13.41
CA LYS A 32 -0.01 -13.48 -13.69
C LYS A 32 1.41 -12.99 -13.94
N ASP A 33 2.32 -13.21 -12.99
CA ASP A 33 3.69 -12.73 -13.08
C ASP A 33 4.43 -13.33 -14.28
N LYS A 34 4.20 -14.61 -14.58
CA LYS A 34 4.77 -15.26 -15.75
C LYS A 34 4.25 -14.66 -17.05
N VAL A 35 2.95 -14.39 -17.14
CA VAL A 35 2.33 -13.77 -18.32
C VAL A 35 2.88 -12.36 -18.53
N GLU A 36 2.91 -11.53 -17.48
CA GLU A 36 3.34 -10.13 -17.58
C GLU A 36 4.85 -10.00 -17.81
N ASN A 37 5.65 -10.64 -16.94
CA ASN A 37 7.08 -10.36 -16.82
C ASN A 37 7.94 -11.24 -17.71
N GLN A 38 7.42 -12.35 -18.22
CA GLN A 38 8.17 -13.27 -19.09
C GLN A 38 7.58 -13.36 -20.49
N ILE A 39 6.29 -13.71 -20.61
CA ILE A 39 5.68 -13.99 -21.92
C ILE A 39 5.43 -12.69 -22.69
N ALA A 40 4.69 -11.75 -22.11
CA ALA A 40 4.41 -10.45 -22.75
C ALA A 40 5.70 -9.66 -22.98
N ALA A 41 6.59 -9.62 -21.98
CA ALA A 41 7.93 -9.03 -22.11
C ALA A 41 8.75 -9.66 -23.25
N GLY A 42 8.73 -10.99 -23.41
CA GLY A 42 9.40 -11.69 -24.49
C GLY A 42 8.84 -11.32 -25.87
N VAL A 43 7.52 -11.25 -26.00
CA VAL A 43 6.84 -10.81 -27.24
C VAL A 43 7.24 -9.38 -27.60
N ARG A 44 7.19 -8.44 -26.65
CA ARG A 44 7.58 -7.03 -26.87
C ARG A 44 9.03 -6.88 -27.33
N ASN A 45 9.92 -7.71 -26.80
CA ASN A 45 11.35 -7.66 -27.13
C ASN A 45 11.69 -8.22 -28.52
N GLN A 46 10.96 -9.26 -28.95
CA GLN A 46 11.35 -10.05 -30.12
C GLN A 46 10.48 -9.78 -31.34
N LEU A 47 9.24 -9.32 -31.15
CA LEU A 47 8.23 -9.22 -32.20
C LEU A 47 7.72 -7.78 -32.35
N LYS A 48 7.29 -7.41 -33.56
CA LYS A 48 6.74 -6.09 -33.89
C LYS A 48 5.56 -6.21 -34.85
N GLY A 49 4.74 -5.16 -34.91
CA GLY A 49 3.60 -5.07 -35.82
C GLY A 49 2.27 -5.42 -35.16
N ALA A 50 1.16 -5.21 -35.89
CA ALA A 50 -0.20 -5.26 -35.34
C ALA A 50 -0.56 -6.60 -34.65
N ALA A 51 -0.06 -7.73 -35.15
CA ALA A 51 -0.30 -9.03 -34.53
C ALA A 51 0.42 -9.18 -33.18
N ALA A 52 1.64 -8.65 -33.04
CA ALA A 52 2.37 -8.65 -31.78
C ALA A 52 1.67 -7.72 -30.76
N THR A 53 1.19 -6.56 -31.19
CA THR A 53 0.39 -5.65 -30.36
C THR A 53 -0.88 -6.34 -29.85
N ALA A 54 -1.69 -6.93 -30.73
CA ALA A 54 -2.90 -7.64 -30.34
C ALA A 54 -2.63 -8.83 -29.41
N ALA A 55 -1.53 -9.55 -29.61
CA ALA A 55 -1.12 -10.63 -28.71
C ALA A 55 -0.74 -10.12 -27.32
N VAL A 56 0.00 -9.01 -27.25
CA VAL A 56 0.34 -8.36 -25.97
C VAL A 56 -0.92 -7.87 -25.25
N ASP A 57 -1.87 -7.28 -25.98
CA ASP A 57 -3.14 -6.82 -25.39
C ASP A 57 -3.94 -7.98 -24.80
N GLY A 58 -4.06 -9.11 -25.51
CA GLY A 58 -4.71 -10.31 -24.98
C GLY A 58 -3.98 -10.94 -23.78
N LEU A 59 -2.65 -10.86 -23.74
CA LEU A 59 -1.87 -11.30 -22.57
C LEU A 59 -2.08 -10.38 -21.36
N LYS A 60 -2.29 -9.07 -21.57
CA LYS A 60 -2.66 -8.15 -20.48
C LYS A 60 -4.02 -8.50 -19.89
N GLU A 61 -5.03 -8.73 -20.74
CA GLU A 61 -6.36 -9.16 -20.28
C GLU A 61 -6.26 -10.48 -19.48
N LEU A 62 -5.45 -11.44 -19.95
CA LEU A 62 -5.23 -12.69 -19.24
C LEU A 62 -4.53 -12.49 -17.88
N ALA A 63 -3.56 -11.59 -17.79
CA ALA A 63 -2.91 -11.25 -16.52
C ALA A 63 -3.91 -10.60 -15.54
N GLN A 64 -4.78 -9.72 -16.02
CA GLN A 64 -5.87 -9.14 -15.22
C GLN A 64 -6.84 -10.22 -14.71
N ASN A 65 -7.19 -11.22 -15.53
CA ASN A 65 -7.99 -12.35 -15.06
C ASN A 65 -7.29 -13.13 -13.94
N PHE A 66 -5.99 -13.40 -14.07
CA PHE A 66 -5.23 -14.09 -13.02
C PHE A 66 -5.12 -13.25 -11.74
N HIS A 67 -4.95 -11.92 -11.85
CA HIS A 67 -4.95 -11.05 -10.67
C HIS A 67 -6.31 -11.08 -9.94
N TYR A 68 -7.42 -11.03 -10.68
CA TYR A 68 -8.75 -11.15 -10.10
C TYR A 68 -8.96 -12.50 -9.40
N VAL A 69 -8.59 -13.62 -10.05
CA VAL A 69 -8.68 -14.96 -9.46
C VAL A 69 -7.81 -15.08 -8.21
N GLN A 70 -6.60 -14.52 -8.23
CA GLN A 70 -5.70 -14.46 -7.07
C GLN A 70 -6.41 -13.82 -5.87
N THR A 71 -6.97 -12.62 -6.06
CA THR A 71 -7.59 -11.84 -4.99
C THR A 71 -8.86 -12.50 -4.43
N GLU A 72 -9.78 -12.92 -5.29
CA GLU A 72 -11.04 -13.56 -4.88
C GLU A 72 -10.80 -14.91 -4.18
N CYS A 73 -9.87 -15.73 -4.69
CA CYS A 73 -9.54 -17.00 -4.02
C CYS A 73 -8.85 -16.77 -2.67
N ALA A 74 -8.04 -15.71 -2.53
CA ALA A 74 -7.46 -15.35 -1.23
C ALA A 74 -8.55 -14.96 -0.23
N LEU A 75 -9.55 -14.17 -0.65
CA LEU A 75 -10.71 -13.81 0.18
C LEU A 75 -11.55 -15.04 0.57
N ALA A 76 -11.79 -15.97 -0.37
CA ALA A 76 -12.50 -17.22 -0.10
C ALA A 76 -11.76 -18.10 0.93
N SER A 77 -10.44 -18.24 0.78
CA SER A 77 -9.59 -18.92 1.77
C SER A 77 -9.75 -18.29 3.16
N THR A 78 -9.60 -16.97 3.26
CA THR A 78 -9.68 -16.27 4.55
C THR A 78 -11.08 -16.32 5.17
N ALA A 79 -12.14 -16.25 4.36
CA ALA A 79 -13.51 -16.40 4.85
C ALA A 79 -13.79 -17.80 5.40
N LEU A 80 -13.26 -18.84 4.75
CA LEU A 80 -13.37 -20.23 5.22
C LEU A 80 -12.61 -20.45 6.53
N ASN A 81 -11.39 -19.93 6.66
CA ASN A 81 -10.63 -20.02 7.92
C ASN A 81 -11.29 -19.21 9.04
N GLY A 82 -11.82 -18.02 8.74
CA GLY A 82 -12.59 -17.23 9.70
C GLY A 82 -13.85 -17.96 10.19
N PHE A 83 -14.54 -18.67 9.29
CA PHE A 83 -15.66 -19.53 9.66
C PHE A 83 -15.22 -20.72 10.52
N ALA A 84 -14.16 -21.43 10.11
CA ALA A 84 -13.61 -22.55 10.85
C ALA A 84 -13.19 -22.14 12.28
N TYR A 85 -12.54 -20.98 12.42
CA TYR A 85 -12.13 -20.41 13.69
C TYR A 85 -13.31 -20.21 14.66
N ASP A 86 -14.39 -19.56 14.21
CA ASP A 86 -15.58 -19.34 15.03
C ASP A 86 -16.30 -20.65 15.38
N MET A 87 -16.43 -21.56 14.40
CA MET A 87 -17.08 -22.84 14.59
C MET A 87 -16.30 -23.76 15.53
N ALA A 88 -14.97 -23.75 15.47
CA ALA A 88 -14.10 -24.49 16.38
C ALA A 88 -14.22 -23.97 17.81
N ALA A 89 -14.35 -22.65 18.01
CA ALA A 89 -14.59 -22.07 19.32
C ALA A 89 -15.95 -22.53 19.91
N ALA A 90 -17.03 -22.45 19.12
CA ALA A 90 -18.36 -22.88 19.54
C ALA A 90 -18.41 -24.40 19.83
N LYS A 91 -17.79 -25.21 18.96
CA LYS A 91 -17.71 -26.67 19.11
C LYS A 91 -16.98 -27.09 20.40
N ARG A 92 -15.83 -26.47 20.70
CA ARG A 92 -15.10 -26.74 21.96
C ARG A 92 -15.93 -26.41 23.20
N LYS A 93 -16.70 -25.33 23.18
CA LYS A 93 -17.60 -24.97 24.29
C LYS A 93 -18.71 -26.00 24.49
N LEU A 94 -19.31 -26.48 23.40
CA LEU A 94 -20.32 -27.54 23.44
C LEU A 94 -19.72 -28.83 24.02
N GLU A 95 -18.59 -29.29 23.48
CA GLU A 95 -17.95 -30.53 23.91
C GLU A 95 -17.59 -30.51 25.39
N ALA A 96 -16.99 -29.41 25.88
CA ALA A 96 -16.69 -29.25 27.30
C ALA A 96 -17.96 -29.28 28.18
N ALA A 97 -19.04 -28.63 27.75
CA ALA A 97 -20.30 -28.63 28.51
C ALA A 97 -20.97 -30.01 28.55
N LEU A 98 -20.88 -30.78 27.47
CA LEU A 98 -21.39 -32.15 27.40
C LEU A 98 -20.58 -33.11 28.28
N GLU A 99 -19.24 -32.96 28.29
CA GLU A 99 -18.36 -33.75 29.15
C GLU A 99 -18.61 -33.45 30.64
N ASP A 100 -18.72 -32.17 31.01
CA ASP A 100 -19.01 -31.79 32.40
C ASP A 100 -20.39 -32.27 32.86
N ALA A 101 -21.41 -32.16 32.00
CA ALA A 101 -22.75 -32.67 32.29
C ALA A 101 -22.72 -34.19 32.53
N LYS A 102 -22.02 -34.94 31.67
CA LYS A 102 -21.84 -36.38 31.81
C LYS A 102 -21.08 -36.74 33.10
N ALA A 103 -20.00 -36.02 33.41
CA ALA A 103 -19.22 -36.23 34.63
C ALA A 103 -20.04 -35.95 35.91
N ALA A 104 -21.00 -35.03 35.84
CA ALA A 104 -21.94 -34.75 36.92
C ALA A 104 -23.13 -35.75 36.99
N GLY A 105 -23.14 -36.80 36.16
CA GLY A 105 -24.23 -37.77 36.12
C GLY A 105 -25.53 -37.24 35.51
N CYS A 106 -25.46 -36.12 34.79
CA CYS A 106 -26.59 -35.56 34.06
C CYS A 106 -26.70 -36.21 32.67
N THR A 107 -27.90 -36.18 32.10
CA THR A 107 -28.18 -36.59 30.71
C THR A 107 -28.61 -35.37 29.91
N VAL A 108 -28.14 -35.26 28.67
CA VAL A 108 -28.41 -34.09 27.80
C VAL A 108 -29.36 -34.50 26.70
N GLY A 109 -30.48 -33.78 26.57
CA GLY A 109 -31.45 -33.92 25.49
C GLY A 109 -30.97 -33.27 24.18
N ALA A 110 -31.56 -33.68 23.06
CA ALA A 110 -31.20 -33.16 21.74
C ALA A 110 -31.43 -31.64 21.58
N ASP A 111 -32.34 -31.08 22.37
CA ASP A 111 -32.67 -29.65 22.45
C ASP A 111 -31.73 -28.87 23.40
N GLY A 112 -30.70 -29.51 23.97
CA GLY A 112 -29.80 -28.92 24.95
C GLY A 112 -30.33 -28.90 26.38
N SER A 113 -31.51 -29.47 26.63
CA SER A 113 -31.99 -29.66 27.99
C SER A 113 -31.09 -30.63 28.77
N VAL A 114 -30.93 -30.40 30.08
CA VAL A 114 -30.09 -31.19 30.96
C VAL A 114 -30.94 -31.78 32.08
N THR A 115 -31.06 -33.11 32.08
CA THR A 115 -31.73 -33.87 33.12
C THR A 115 -30.72 -34.28 34.20
N PHE A 116 -30.96 -33.85 35.44
CA PHE A 116 -30.11 -34.12 36.60
C PHE A 116 -30.73 -35.14 37.55
N PRO A 117 -29.91 -35.97 38.23
CA PRO A 117 -30.41 -36.99 39.13
C PRO A 117 -30.88 -36.41 40.48
N ALA A 118 -31.70 -37.19 41.18
CA ALA A 118 -32.05 -36.92 42.58
C ALA A 118 -30.78 -36.84 43.45
N GLY A 119 -30.78 -35.98 44.47
CA GLY A 119 -29.61 -35.81 45.33
C GLY A 119 -29.77 -34.73 46.39
N GLY A 120 -28.80 -34.66 47.32
CA GLY A 120 -28.80 -33.71 48.43
C GLY A 120 -29.20 -34.32 49.77
N LYS A 121 -29.38 -33.46 50.78
CA LYS A 121 -29.90 -33.86 52.09
C LYS A 121 -31.40 -34.08 51.99
N GLU A 122 -31.93 -35.03 52.77
CA GLU A 122 -33.37 -35.25 52.83
C GLU A 122 -34.11 -33.98 53.29
N VAL A 123 -35.18 -33.66 52.57
CA VAL A 123 -36.14 -32.62 52.92
C VAL A 123 -37.46 -33.34 53.13
N ASP A 124 -38.08 -33.17 54.29
CA ASP A 124 -39.33 -33.86 54.68
C ASP A 124 -39.26 -35.41 54.55
N GLY A 125 -38.09 -36.00 54.82
CA GLY A 125 -37.87 -37.45 54.81
C GLY A 125 -37.74 -38.08 53.41
N LYS A 126 -37.55 -37.27 52.37
CA LYS A 126 -37.26 -37.74 51.00
C LYS A 126 -36.05 -37.02 50.42
N VAL A 127 -35.26 -37.73 49.62
CA VAL A 127 -34.19 -37.10 48.83
C VAL A 127 -34.84 -36.22 47.76
N PRO A 128 -34.41 -34.95 47.59
CA PRO A 128 -34.92 -34.08 46.55
C PRO A 128 -34.86 -34.74 45.16
N GLU A 129 -35.97 -34.70 44.43
CA GLU A 129 -36.11 -35.36 43.14
C GLU A 129 -35.16 -34.77 42.09
N GLY A 130 -34.84 -35.58 41.08
CA GLY A 130 -34.19 -35.11 39.86
C GLY A 130 -35.15 -34.26 39.03
N GLY A 131 -34.64 -33.64 37.98
CA GLY A 131 -35.44 -32.79 37.11
C GLY A 131 -34.74 -32.51 35.80
N THR A 132 -35.41 -31.76 34.93
CA THR A 132 -34.84 -31.33 33.64
C THR A 132 -34.89 -29.81 33.56
N VAL A 133 -33.81 -29.21 33.10
CA VAL A 133 -33.71 -27.77 32.83
C VAL A 133 -33.37 -27.55 31.38
N SER A 134 -34.03 -26.61 30.73
CA SER A 134 -33.72 -26.22 29.36
C SER A 134 -32.75 -25.05 29.33
N PRO A 135 -31.97 -24.89 28.25
CA PRO A 135 -31.15 -23.70 28.07
C PRO A 135 -32.01 -22.46 28.18
N SER A 136 -31.55 -21.52 29.00
CA SER A 136 -32.24 -20.26 29.17
C SER A 136 -31.90 -19.35 27.99
N THR A 137 -32.89 -18.79 27.30
CA THR A 137 -32.67 -17.74 26.27
C THR A 137 -32.23 -16.40 26.89
N SER A 138 -31.82 -16.40 28.16
CA SER A 138 -31.78 -15.24 29.04
C SER A 138 -30.38 -14.82 29.48
N SER A 139 -29.32 -15.42 28.92
CA SER A 139 -27.92 -15.08 29.22
C SER A 139 -27.57 -13.61 28.92
N THR A 140 -28.44 -12.87 28.23
CA THR A 140 -28.31 -11.42 27.96
C THR A 140 -29.23 -10.51 28.77
N ASP A 141 -30.16 -11.02 29.58
CA ASP A 141 -31.06 -10.23 30.43
C ASP A 141 -30.59 -10.26 31.90
N PRO A 142 -30.12 -9.12 32.47
CA PRO A 142 -29.62 -9.05 33.84
C PRO A 142 -30.65 -9.45 34.90
N THR A 143 -31.93 -9.23 34.63
CA THR A 143 -33.05 -9.54 35.53
C THR A 143 -33.32 -11.04 35.54
N ALA A 144 -33.37 -11.66 34.36
CA ALA A 144 -33.54 -13.10 34.24
C ALA A 144 -32.35 -13.86 34.84
N ALA A 145 -31.12 -13.38 34.62
CA ALA A 145 -29.92 -13.93 35.26
C ALA A 145 -29.93 -13.77 36.79
N ALA A 146 -30.55 -12.71 37.32
CA ALA A 146 -30.73 -12.54 38.77
C ALA A 146 -31.76 -13.52 39.35
N VAL A 147 -32.89 -13.71 38.67
CA VAL A 147 -33.92 -14.68 39.04
C VAL A 147 -33.37 -16.10 38.99
N GLU A 148 -32.61 -16.45 37.96
CA GLU A 148 -32.00 -17.77 37.82
C GLU A 148 -30.95 -18.02 38.93
N ARG A 149 -30.14 -17.01 39.30
CA ARG A 149 -29.24 -17.10 40.47
C ARG A 149 -29.99 -17.31 41.78
N GLN A 150 -31.13 -16.65 41.98
CA GLN A 150 -31.96 -16.89 43.15
C GLN A 150 -32.54 -18.29 43.15
N ALA A 151 -33.06 -18.77 42.01
CA ALA A 151 -33.58 -20.13 41.84
C ALA A 151 -32.50 -21.19 42.14
N LYS A 152 -31.26 -21.00 41.66
CA LYS A 152 -30.12 -21.88 41.96
C LYS A 152 -29.84 -22.00 43.47
N ASN A 153 -29.95 -20.91 44.21
CA ASN A 153 -29.63 -20.87 45.64
C ASN A 153 -30.73 -21.45 46.55
N ILE A 154 -31.99 -21.44 46.10
CA ILE A 154 -33.13 -21.92 46.89
C ILE A 154 -33.55 -23.35 46.54
N HIS A 155 -33.05 -23.91 45.43
CA HIS A 155 -33.47 -25.24 44.98
C HIS A 155 -32.94 -26.35 45.92
N PRO A 156 -33.79 -27.30 46.37
CA PRO A 156 -33.39 -28.29 47.37
C PRO A 156 -32.41 -29.35 46.84
N ASN A 157 -32.40 -29.63 45.53
CA ASN A 157 -31.45 -30.55 44.91
C ASN A 157 -30.15 -29.81 44.49
N PRO A 158 -28.97 -30.21 45.00
CA PRO A 158 -27.69 -29.56 44.70
C PRO A 158 -27.22 -29.73 43.25
N ASN A 159 -27.79 -30.68 42.49
CA ASN A 159 -27.46 -30.88 41.08
C ASN A 159 -28.17 -29.89 40.15
N TYR A 160 -29.25 -29.24 40.61
CA TYR A 160 -30.02 -28.28 39.81
C TYR A 160 -29.15 -27.13 39.32
N GLY A 161 -28.35 -26.52 40.20
CA GLY A 161 -27.50 -25.38 39.83
C GLY A 161 -26.48 -25.73 38.75
N LYS A 162 -25.89 -26.93 38.82
CA LYS A 162 -24.98 -27.48 37.81
C LYS A 162 -25.70 -27.74 36.49
N ALA A 163 -26.87 -28.37 36.55
CA ALA A 163 -27.67 -28.65 35.36
C ALA A 163 -28.04 -27.38 34.59
N VAL A 164 -28.42 -26.32 35.30
CA VAL A 164 -28.73 -25.00 34.69
C VAL A 164 -27.49 -24.40 34.04
N GLU A 165 -26.32 -24.49 34.71
CA GLU A 165 -25.05 -24.03 34.13
C GLU A 165 -24.70 -24.79 32.84
N PHE A 166 -24.82 -26.13 32.85
CA PHE A 166 -24.56 -26.93 31.65
C PHE A 166 -25.54 -26.63 30.52
N ALA A 167 -26.84 -26.53 30.82
CA ALA A 167 -27.86 -26.21 29.84
C ALA A 167 -27.60 -24.83 29.19
N ASN A 168 -27.24 -23.82 29.99
CA ASN A 168 -26.92 -22.49 29.47
C ASN A 168 -25.63 -22.51 28.63
N ARG A 169 -24.57 -23.19 29.08
CA ARG A 169 -23.32 -23.35 28.29
C ARG A 169 -23.55 -24.05 26.95
N ILE A 170 -24.40 -25.08 26.93
CA ILE A 170 -24.81 -25.77 25.69
C ILE A 170 -25.60 -24.80 24.79
N GLY A 171 -26.58 -24.10 25.34
CA GLY A 171 -27.37 -23.11 24.60
C GLY A 171 -26.52 -21.98 24.01
N ASP A 172 -25.59 -21.43 24.78
CA ASP A 172 -24.66 -20.39 24.34
C ASP A 172 -23.75 -20.91 23.21
N ALA A 173 -23.21 -22.14 23.32
CA ALA A 173 -22.40 -22.75 22.25
C ALA A 173 -23.19 -22.95 20.95
N LEU A 174 -24.43 -23.43 21.03
CA LEU A 174 -25.31 -23.59 19.87
C LEU A 174 -25.71 -22.25 19.25
N LYS A 175 -25.91 -21.23 20.09
CA LYS A 175 -26.18 -19.87 19.65
C LYS A 175 -24.96 -19.28 18.95
N GLU A 176 -23.77 -19.38 19.52
CA GLU A 176 -22.54 -18.91 18.89
C GLU A 176 -22.28 -19.58 17.54
N ALA A 177 -22.50 -20.89 17.42
CA ALA A 177 -22.40 -21.59 16.13
C ALA A 177 -23.45 -21.12 15.12
N THR A 178 -24.67 -20.83 15.56
CA THR A 178 -25.74 -20.30 14.70
C THR A 178 -25.42 -18.87 14.25
N ASP A 179 -24.89 -18.04 15.15
CA ASP A 179 -24.48 -16.67 14.85
C ASP A 179 -23.27 -16.66 13.90
N ALA A 180 -22.34 -17.61 14.03
CA ALA A 180 -21.21 -17.79 13.10
C ALA A 180 -21.69 -18.18 11.69
N ASP A 181 -22.59 -19.16 11.55
CA ASP A 181 -23.20 -19.53 10.27
C ASP A 181 -23.93 -18.34 9.62
N ALA A 182 -24.78 -17.65 10.39
CA ALA A 182 -25.51 -16.48 9.91
C ALA A 182 -24.59 -15.32 9.48
N LYS A 183 -23.42 -15.20 10.12
CA LYS A 183 -22.40 -14.20 9.79
C LYS A 183 -21.66 -14.53 8.50
N TRP A 184 -21.17 -15.77 8.35
CA TRP A 184 -20.26 -16.15 7.28
C TRP A 184 -20.95 -16.62 6.00
N ALA A 185 -22.11 -17.29 6.10
CA ALA A 185 -22.83 -17.79 4.95
C ALA A 185 -23.17 -16.72 3.87
N PRO A 186 -23.58 -15.48 4.21
CA PRO A 186 -23.78 -14.46 3.19
C PRO A 186 -22.47 -13.98 2.55
N LYS A 187 -21.33 -13.97 3.27
CA LYS A 187 -20.03 -13.54 2.74
C LYS A 187 -19.48 -14.55 1.74
N LEU A 188 -19.52 -15.83 2.08
CA LEU A 188 -19.12 -16.91 1.17
C LEU A 188 -20.01 -17.01 -0.07
N ARG A 189 -21.28 -16.56 -0.01
CA ARG A 189 -22.18 -16.53 -1.17
C ARG A 189 -22.01 -15.30 -2.05
N ALA A 190 -21.38 -14.24 -1.54
CA ALA A 190 -21.11 -13.02 -2.27
C ALA A 190 -19.92 -13.21 -3.20
N LEU A 191 -18.85 -13.87 -2.71
CA LEU A 191 -17.63 -14.26 -3.45
C LEU A 191 -17.94 -15.09 -4.71
N LYS A 192 -18.27 -14.41 -5.80
CA LYS A 192 -18.68 -14.98 -7.08
C LYS A 192 -18.15 -14.12 -8.21
N ALA A 193 -17.60 -14.79 -9.22
CA ALA A 193 -17.26 -14.17 -10.48
C ALA A 193 -18.47 -14.16 -11.44
N ASP A 194 -18.53 -13.14 -12.30
CA ASP A 194 -19.40 -13.13 -13.47
C ASP A 194 -18.95 -14.23 -14.46
N ASP A 195 -19.91 -14.82 -15.21
CA ASP A 195 -19.65 -15.88 -16.20
C ASP A 195 -19.18 -15.28 -17.54
N ASP A 196 -18.04 -14.57 -17.50
CA ASP A 196 -17.34 -14.07 -18.68
C ASP A 196 -15.80 -14.08 -18.49
N LEU A 197 -15.07 -13.46 -19.43
CA LEU A 197 -13.60 -13.39 -19.42
C LEU A 197 -13.09 -11.96 -19.19
N LYS A 198 -13.96 -11.02 -18.84
CA LYS A 198 -13.62 -9.60 -18.73
C LYS A 198 -13.69 -9.16 -17.28
N VAL A 199 -12.55 -8.79 -16.73
CA VAL A 199 -12.50 -8.10 -15.44
C VAL A 199 -12.77 -6.62 -15.68
N THR A 200 -13.94 -6.16 -15.27
CA THR A 200 -14.42 -4.79 -15.39
C THR A 200 -14.18 -3.99 -14.10
N ASP A 201 -14.42 -2.68 -14.15
CA ASP A 201 -14.44 -1.84 -12.94
C ASP A 201 -15.51 -2.31 -11.94
N ARG A 202 -16.59 -2.94 -12.42
CA ARG A 202 -17.61 -3.49 -11.52
C ARG A 202 -17.05 -4.67 -10.71
N ASP A 203 -16.28 -5.55 -11.34
CA ASP A 203 -15.69 -6.71 -10.67
C ASP A 203 -14.71 -6.27 -9.58
N TRP A 204 -13.84 -5.30 -9.86
CA TRP A 204 -12.93 -4.75 -8.85
C TRP A 204 -13.64 -3.94 -7.75
N SER A 205 -14.76 -3.28 -8.06
CA SER A 205 -15.60 -2.66 -7.03
C SER A 205 -16.33 -3.70 -6.17
N ASP A 206 -16.63 -4.88 -6.72
CA ASP A 206 -17.23 -6.00 -6.00
C ASP A 206 -16.19 -6.68 -5.08
N VAL A 207 -14.97 -6.92 -5.58
CA VAL A 207 -13.80 -7.36 -4.78
C VAL A 207 -13.66 -6.51 -3.52
N LYS A 208 -13.73 -5.18 -3.67
CA LYS A 208 -13.65 -4.28 -2.51
C LYS A 208 -14.80 -4.48 -1.52
N SER A 209 -16.01 -4.67 -2.03
CA SER A 209 -17.20 -4.90 -1.21
C SER A 209 -17.12 -6.24 -0.46
N ASP A 210 -16.59 -7.27 -1.11
CA ASP A 210 -16.36 -8.58 -0.54
C ASP A 210 -15.23 -8.55 0.49
N GLN A 211 -14.11 -7.87 0.20
CA GLN A 211 -13.04 -7.63 1.16
C GLN A 211 -13.57 -6.96 2.43
N ASP A 212 -14.33 -5.88 2.31
CA ASP A 212 -14.91 -5.19 3.46
C ASP A 212 -15.85 -6.12 4.25
N GLY A 213 -16.67 -6.90 3.54
CA GLY A 213 -17.58 -7.87 4.13
C GLY A 213 -16.88 -9.00 4.89
N VAL A 214 -15.79 -9.55 4.35
CA VAL A 214 -14.99 -10.60 4.98
C VAL A 214 -14.16 -10.02 6.13
N SER A 215 -13.58 -8.83 5.98
CA SER A 215 -12.81 -8.14 7.01
C SER A 215 -13.67 -7.83 8.25
N ASP A 216 -14.88 -7.32 8.05
CA ASP A 216 -15.84 -7.06 9.13
C ASP A 216 -16.25 -8.35 9.86
N ALA A 217 -16.55 -9.42 9.11
CA ALA A 217 -16.91 -10.71 9.69
C ALA A 217 -15.71 -11.37 10.42
N GLY A 218 -14.52 -11.22 9.85
CA GLY A 218 -13.25 -11.83 10.25
C GLY A 218 -12.49 -11.07 11.33
N LYS A 219 -12.99 -9.93 11.81
CA LYS A 219 -12.29 -9.11 12.80
C LYS A 219 -11.72 -9.90 13.99
N LYS A 220 -12.50 -10.78 14.61
CA LYS A 220 -12.03 -11.61 15.75
C LYS A 220 -10.96 -12.62 15.36
N TYR A 221 -11.01 -13.13 14.14
CA TYR A 221 -10.02 -14.05 13.60
C TYR A 221 -8.71 -13.31 13.33
N LEU A 222 -8.78 -12.15 12.67
CA LEU A 222 -7.61 -11.29 12.44
C LEU A 222 -7.01 -10.78 13.76
N ASP A 223 -7.83 -10.37 14.73
CA ASP A 223 -7.39 -9.94 16.07
C ASP A 223 -6.70 -11.07 16.87
N SER A 224 -6.91 -12.33 16.49
CA SER A 224 -6.26 -13.49 17.13
C SER A 224 -4.84 -13.73 16.64
N MET A 225 -4.46 -13.14 15.50
CA MET A 225 -3.13 -13.25 14.89
C MET A 225 -2.16 -12.22 15.47
N PRO A 226 -0.83 -12.42 15.32
CA PRO A 226 0.15 -11.38 15.60
C PRO A 226 -0.17 -10.09 14.82
N GLN A 227 -0.30 -8.97 15.53
CA GLN A 227 -0.66 -7.68 14.94
C GLN A 227 0.58 -6.93 14.42
N PRO A 228 0.48 -6.17 13.31
CA PRO A 228 1.55 -5.32 12.87
C PRO A 228 1.88 -4.26 13.93
N PRO A 229 3.14 -3.86 14.10
CA PRO A 229 3.52 -2.82 15.04
C PRO A 229 2.87 -1.47 14.66
N LYS A 230 2.21 -0.79 15.62
CA LYS A 230 1.46 0.46 15.34
C LYS A 230 2.33 1.64 14.89
N ASP A 231 3.59 1.66 15.31
CA ASP A 231 4.60 2.68 14.94
C ASP A 231 5.97 1.99 14.72
N GLY A 232 5.94 0.78 14.15
CA GLY A 232 7.15 -0.03 13.97
C GLY A 232 8.19 0.64 13.09
N SER A 233 9.46 0.44 13.44
CA SER A 233 10.55 0.62 12.49
C SER A 233 10.44 -0.42 11.37
N PRO A 234 11.11 -0.20 10.23
CA PRO A 234 11.11 -1.21 9.17
C PRO A 234 11.61 -2.59 9.63
N LYS A 235 12.52 -2.63 10.61
CA LYS A 235 12.99 -3.87 11.24
C LYS A 235 11.89 -4.57 12.03
N ASP A 236 11.07 -3.82 12.76
CA ASP A 236 9.94 -4.38 13.52
C ASP A 236 8.88 -4.95 12.56
N ASN A 237 8.61 -4.25 11.46
CA ASN A 237 7.68 -4.70 10.42
C ASN A 237 8.16 -5.99 9.76
N ALA A 238 9.43 -6.05 9.38
CA ALA A 238 10.03 -7.24 8.79
C ALA A 238 10.05 -8.44 9.75
N ALA A 239 10.35 -8.19 11.03
CA ALA A 239 10.32 -9.23 12.07
C ALA A 239 8.90 -9.77 12.30
N TRP A 240 7.90 -8.88 12.31
CA TRP A 240 6.50 -9.27 12.38
C TRP A 240 6.11 -10.14 11.17
N TRP A 241 6.36 -9.68 9.95
CA TRP A 241 6.00 -10.40 8.73
C TRP A 241 6.65 -11.78 8.65
N LYS A 242 7.94 -11.87 9.00
CA LYS A 242 8.69 -13.14 9.04
C LYS A 242 8.18 -14.09 10.12
N GLY A 243 7.61 -13.58 11.20
CA GLY A 243 7.03 -14.37 12.28
C GLY A 243 5.70 -15.01 11.93
N LEU A 244 5.01 -14.51 10.90
CA LEU A 244 3.74 -15.05 10.43
C LEU A 244 3.92 -16.34 9.63
N ASN A 245 3.02 -17.29 9.84
CA ASN A 245 2.89 -18.44 8.95
C ASN A 245 2.21 -18.05 7.63
N ASP A 246 2.15 -18.97 6.66
CA ASP A 246 1.65 -18.67 5.32
C ASP A 246 0.14 -18.33 5.31
N GLU A 247 -0.65 -18.95 6.18
CA GLU A 247 -2.08 -18.63 6.35
C GLU A 247 -2.27 -17.22 6.91
N GLU A 248 -1.51 -16.85 7.94
CA GLU A 248 -1.56 -15.52 8.53
C GLU A 248 -1.12 -14.43 7.53
N ARG A 249 -0.06 -14.69 6.74
CA ARG A 249 0.37 -13.76 5.68
C ARG A 249 -0.71 -13.58 4.61
N ALA A 250 -1.34 -14.67 4.17
CA ALA A 250 -2.45 -14.61 3.22
C ALA A 250 -3.68 -13.87 3.81
N ALA A 251 -4.01 -14.08 5.08
CA ALA A 251 -5.09 -13.36 5.76
C ALA A 251 -4.82 -11.85 5.84
N TRP A 252 -3.59 -11.44 6.17
CA TRP A 252 -3.22 -10.03 6.19
C TRP A 252 -3.24 -9.39 4.79
N LEU A 253 -2.74 -10.08 3.77
CA LEU A 253 -2.77 -9.60 2.38
C LEU A 253 -4.21 -9.47 1.84
N SER A 254 -5.07 -10.43 2.15
CA SER A 254 -6.46 -10.43 1.65
C SER A 254 -7.38 -9.46 2.40
N LEU A 255 -7.24 -9.33 3.72
CA LEU A 255 -8.15 -8.47 4.50
C LEU A 255 -7.67 -7.04 4.61
N ARG A 256 -6.35 -6.84 4.69
CA ARG A 256 -5.72 -5.54 4.98
C ARG A 256 -4.54 -5.24 4.03
N PRO A 257 -4.74 -5.33 2.69
CA PRO A 257 -3.68 -4.97 1.74
C PRO A 257 -3.28 -3.49 1.90
N ASP A 258 -4.21 -2.63 2.32
CA ASP A 258 -3.99 -1.21 2.67
C ASP A 258 -2.93 -1.03 3.78
N SER A 259 -2.90 -1.95 4.73
CA SER A 259 -1.93 -1.94 5.82
C SER A 259 -0.62 -2.54 5.36
N VAL A 260 -0.65 -3.72 4.71
CA VAL A 260 0.56 -4.45 4.30
C VAL A 260 1.40 -3.65 3.30
N GLY A 261 0.77 -3.05 2.29
CA GLY A 261 1.47 -2.28 1.25
C GLY A 261 2.22 -1.06 1.75
N LYS A 262 1.83 -0.50 2.91
CA LYS A 262 2.42 0.69 3.55
C LYS A 262 3.59 0.36 4.48
N LEU A 263 3.87 -0.92 4.78
CA LEU A 263 4.89 -1.30 5.75
C LEU A 263 6.27 -1.38 5.09
N ASP A 264 7.06 -0.32 5.24
CA ASP A 264 8.50 -0.35 4.92
C ASP A 264 9.20 -1.50 5.67
N GLY A 265 10.16 -2.14 5.00
CA GLY A 265 10.92 -3.31 5.50
C GLY A 265 10.35 -4.67 5.08
N LEU A 266 9.10 -4.73 4.58
CA LEU A 266 8.59 -5.95 3.95
C LEU A 266 9.23 -6.16 2.57
N PRO A 267 9.28 -7.42 2.07
CA PRO A 267 9.71 -7.70 0.71
C PRO A 267 8.93 -6.88 -0.32
N SER A 268 9.64 -6.37 -1.32
CA SER A 268 9.09 -5.52 -2.38
C SER A 268 7.98 -6.21 -3.18
N GLU A 269 8.06 -7.53 -3.36
CA GLU A 269 7.01 -8.34 -4.00
C GLU A 269 5.71 -8.35 -3.17
N VAL A 270 5.82 -8.47 -1.85
CA VAL A 270 4.65 -8.43 -0.94
C VAL A 270 4.00 -7.06 -0.96
N ARG A 271 4.81 -5.99 -0.94
CA ARG A 271 4.31 -4.62 -1.01
C ARG A 271 3.66 -4.32 -2.36
N ASP A 272 4.27 -4.79 -3.45
CA ASP A 272 3.72 -4.67 -4.80
C ASP A 272 2.36 -5.35 -4.91
N GLU A 273 2.25 -6.60 -4.47
CA GLU A 273 0.98 -7.34 -4.47
C GLU A 273 -0.10 -6.60 -3.68
N ALA A 274 0.19 -6.22 -2.44
CA ALA A 274 -0.76 -5.52 -1.59
C ALA A 274 -1.20 -4.17 -2.19
N ASN A 275 -0.26 -3.36 -2.68
CA ASN A 275 -0.59 -2.07 -3.27
C ASN A 275 -1.32 -2.20 -4.61
N ARG A 276 -1.08 -3.26 -5.39
CA ARG A 276 -1.81 -3.51 -6.65
C ARG A 276 -3.28 -3.85 -6.42
N ILE A 277 -3.59 -4.61 -5.37
CA ILE A 277 -4.99 -4.85 -4.97
C ILE A 277 -5.67 -3.51 -4.66
N VAL A 278 -5.07 -2.71 -3.77
CA VAL A 278 -5.61 -1.39 -3.40
C VAL A 278 -5.73 -0.46 -4.62
N PHE A 279 -4.76 -0.51 -5.53
CA PHE A 279 -4.72 0.28 -6.76
C PHE A 279 -5.88 -0.08 -7.70
N ASP A 280 -6.09 -1.36 -8.00
CA ASP A 280 -7.15 -1.80 -8.91
C ASP A 280 -8.55 -1.55 -8.32
N GLU A 281 -8.75 -1.85 -7.03
CA GLU A 281 -9.99 -1.51 -6.30
C GLU A 281 -10.30 -0.01 -6.31
N THR A 282 -9.26 0.82 -6.10
CA THR A 282 -9.42 2.28 -6.08
C THR A 282 -9.72 2.81 -7.47
N ARG A 283 -8.96 2.39 -8.50
CA ARG A 283 -9.17 2.82 -9.88
C ARG A 283 -10.60 2.52 -10.31
N ALA A 284 -11.07 1.30 -10.04
CA ALA A 284 -12.42 0.86 -10.35
C ALA A 284 -13.50 1.72 -9.67
N ARG A 285 -13.41 1.92 -8.34
CA ARG A 285 -14.35 2.77 -7.61
C ARG A 285 -14.34 4.21 -8.10
N TYR A 286 -13.16 4.77 -8.36
CA TYR A 286 -13.03 6.15 -8.85
C TYR A 286 -13.63 6.29 -10.25
N GLN A 287 -13.43 5.29 -11.12
CA GLN A 287 -14.01 5.27 -12.46
C GLN A 287 -15.54 5.19 -12.39
N MET A 288 -16.08 4.27 -11.59
CA MET A 288 -17.53 4.15 -11.39
C MET A 288 -18.15 5.41 -10.77
N GLU A 289 -17.47 6.04 -9.82
CA GLU A 289 -17.92 7.32 -9.25
C GLU A 289 -17.90 8.43 -10.28
N LEU A 290 -16.83 8.54 -11.07
CA LEU A 290 -16.73 9.53 -12.15
C LEU A 290 -17.86 9.36 -13.17
N ASP A 291 -18.16 8.12 -13.57
CA ASP A 291 -19.22 7.80 -14.51
C ASP A 291 -20.62 8.10 -13.96
N SER A 292 -20.77 8.13 -12.63
CA SER A 292 -22.02 8.53 -11.95
C SER A 292 -22.24 10.04 -11.91
N ILE A 293 -21.18 10.84 -12.07
CA ILE A 293 -21.26 12.30 -12.06
C ILE A 293 -21.76 12.81 -13.42
N PRO A 294 -22.80 13.66 -13.47
CA PRO A 294 -23.22 14.30 -14.72
C PRO A 294 -22.06 15.06 -15.35
N LYS A 295 -21.89 14.95 -16.68
CA LYS A 295 -20.85 15.71 -17.39
C LYS A 295 -21.00 17.21 -17.16
N PRO A 296 -19.89 17.97 -17.08
CA PRO A 296 -19.95 19.42 -16.94
C PRO A 296 -20.72 20.03 -18.12
N PRO A 297 -21.43 21.16 -17.92
CA PRO A 297 -22.09 21.88 -19.00
C PRO A 297 -21.12 22.23 -20.12
N ALA A 298 -21.55 22.09 -21.38
CA ALA A 298 -20.70 22.31 -22.55
C ALA A 298 -20.13 23.74 -22.63
N ASN A 299 -20.87 24.72 -22.10
CA ASN A 299 -20.46 26.11 -22.03
C ASN A 299 -20.05 26.46 -20.59
N GLU A 300 -18.76 26.34 -20.30
CA GLU A 300 -18.18 26.79 -19.03
C GLU A 300 -18.25 28.32 -18.88
N TRP A 301 -18.11 29.05 -19.98
CA TRP A 301 -17.90 30.49 -19.98
C TRP A 301 -19.02 31.24 -20.70
N THR A 302 -19.36 32.42 -20.19
CA THR A 302 -20.18 33.44 -20.87
C THR A 302 -19.54 34.81 -20.73
N TYR A 303 -20.08 35.78 -21.46
CA TYR A 303 -19.64 37.17 -21.40
C TYR A 303 -20.76 38.03 -20.83
N ILE A 304 -20.44 38.78 -19.78
CA ILE A 304 -21.35 39.78 -19.20
C ILE A 304 -20.82 41.19 -19.46
N ALA A 305 -21.72 42.13 -19.73
CA ALA A 305 -21.37 43.54 -19.85
C ALA A 305 -21.11 44.13 -18.46
N THR A 306 -19.93 44.71 -18.25
CA THR A 306 -19.59 45.40 -17.00
C THR A 306 -19.95 46.89 -17.04
N PRO A 307 -20.15 47.56 -15.89
CA PRO A 307 -20.33 49.00 -15.81
C PRO A 307 -19.06 49.72 -16.31
N GLY A 308 -19.03 50.04 -17.61
CA GLY A 308 -17.84 50.51 -18.33
C GLY A 308 -17.81 50.10 -19.81
N GLY A 309 -18.68 49.18 -20.24
CA GLY A 309 -18.83 48.78 -21.65
C GLY A 309 -17.89 47.65 -22.08
N TRP A 310 -17.05 47.14 -21.19
CA TRP A 310 -16.16 46.00 -21.45
C TRP A 310 -16.86 44.69 -21.12
N ALA A 311 -16.74 43.69 -22.00
CA ALA A 311 -17.23 42.35 -21.74
C ALA A 311 -16.26 41.61 -20.82
N SER A 312 -16.74 41.08 -19.70
CA SER A 312 -15.97 40.20 -18.81
C SER A 312 -16.34 38.75 -19.03
N LYS A 313 -15.32 37.89 -19.14
CA LYS A 313 -15.48 36.44 -19.22
C LYS A 313 -15.75 35.90 -17.81
N VAL A 314 -16.90 35.27 -17.62
CA VAL A 314 -17.34 34.71 -16.32
C VAL A 314 -17.87 33.29 -16.52
N HIS A 315 -17.88 32.48 -15.47
CA HIS A 315 -18.52 31.16 -15.54
C HIS A 315 -20.04 31.30 -15.73
N THR A 316 -20.65 30.36 -16.45
CA THR A 316 -22.12 30.30 -16.59
C THR A 316 -22.76 29.89 -15.26
N ASP A 317 -24.01 30.31 -15.01
CA ASP A 317 -24.76 29.88 -13.82
C ASP A 317 -24.92 28.35 -13.77
N GLU A 318 -25.11 27.72 -14.94
CA GLU A 318 -25.19 26.27 -15.08
C GLU A 318 -23.86 25.60 -14.67
N TRP A 319 -22.73 26.13 -15.14
CA TRP A 319 -21.41 25.60 -14.76
C TRP A 319 -21.13 25.82 -13.28
N MET A 320 -21.43 27.00 -12.73
CA MET A 320 -21.25 27.28 -11.29
C MET A 320 -22.09 26.36 -10.42
N ALA A 321 -23.36 26.12 -10.80
CA ALA A 321 -24.23 25.19 -10.07
C ALA A 321 -23.70 23.74 -10.13
N TRP A 322 -23.16 23.33 -11.27
CA TRP A 322 -22.51 22.03 -11.43
C TRP A 322 -21.21 21.95 -10.61
N HIS A 323 -20.33 22.95 -10.72
CA HIS A 323 -19.02 23.00 -10.07
C HIS A 323 -19.16 23.03 -8.54
N ASN A 324 -20.09 23.82 -8.00
CA ASN A 324 -20.36 23.84 -6.56
C ASN A 324 -20.85 22.49 -6.02
N LYS A 325 -21.40 21.62 -6.87
CA LYS A 325 -21.91 20.30 -6.47
C LYS A 325 -20.92 19.17 -6.72
N TYR A 326 -20.16 19.24 -7.81
CA TYR A 326 -19.35 18.13 -8.31
C TYR A 326 -17.90 18.51 -8.63
N GLY A 327 -17.58 19.79 -8.76
CA GLY A 327 -16.33 20.32 -9.33
C GLY A 327 -15.08 19.71 -8.70
N ASP A 328 -14.90 19.91 -7.41
CA ASP A 328 -13.71 19.45 -6.68
C ASP A 328 -13.53 17.93 -6.77
N ARG A 329 -14.62 17.16 -6.57
CA ARG A 329 -14.56 15.70 -6.64
C ARG A 329 -14.32 15.21 -8.07
N TYR A 330 -14.97 15.81 -9.07
CA TYR A 330 -14.78 15.49 -10.48
C TYR A 330 -13.33 15.76 -10.91
N GLU A 331 -12.76 16.89 -10.50
CA GLU A 331 -11.36 17.22 -10.79
C GLU A 331 -10.40 16.23 -10.13
N HIS A 332 -10.59 15.94 -8.84
CA HIS A 332 -9.78 14.95 -8.13
C HIS A 332 -9.86 13.55 -8.75
N LEU A 333 -11.06 13.09 -9.13
CA LEU A 333 -11.24 11.80 -9.80
C LEU A 333 -10.51 11.75 -11.14
N ASN A 334 -10.66 12.77 -11.99
CA ASN A 334 -9.96 12.81 -13.29
C ASN A 334 -8.44 12.84 -13.13
N LYS A 335 -7.92 13.66 -12.22
CA LYS A 335 -6.48 13.77 -11.92
C LYS A 335 -5.92 12.44 -11.40
N SER A 336 -6.62 11.83 -10.44
CA SER A 336 -6.19 10.56 -9.84
C SER A 336 -6.24 9.42 -10.84
N LEU A 337 -7.33 9.30 -11.63
CA LEU A 337 -7.47 8.27 -12.67
C LEU A 337 -6.45 8.46 -13.79
N HIS A 338 -6.14 9.70 -14.17
CA HIS A 338 -5.06 9.99 -15.10
C HIS A 338 -3.72 9.45 -14.56
N GLY A 339 -3.35 9.81 -13.33
CA GLY A 339 -2.13 9.32 -12.68
C GLY A 339 -2.05 7.80 -12.56
N MET A 340 -3.15 7.16 -12.14
CA MET A 340 -3.25 5.70 -12.08
C MET A 340 -3.09 5.07 -13.46
N GLY A 341 -3.70 5.65 -14.51
CA GLY A 341 -3.49 5.23 -15.89
C GLY A 341 -2.02 5.24 -16.29
N LYS A 342 -1.26 6.24 -15.84
CA LYS A 342 0.19 6.37 -16.11
C LYS A 342 1.04 5.36 -15.35
N ILE A 343 0.66 4.98 -14.14
CA ILE A 343 1.28 3.87 -13.41
C ILE A 343 1.00 2.54 -14.13
N GLN A 344 -0.25 2.30 -14.57
CA GLN A 344 -0.60 1.11 -15.36
C GLN A 344 0.21 1.04 -16.67
N GLU A 345 0.32 2.16 -17.40
CA GLU A 345 1.17 2.23 -18.60
C GLU A 345 2.62 1.85 -18.29
N ARG A 346 3.13 2.17 -17.11
CA ARG A 346 4.48 1.74 -16.71
C ARG A 346 4.56 0.23 -16.49
N PHE A 347 3.60 -0.39 -15.81
CA PHE A 347 3.55 -1.86 -15.69
C PHE A 347 3.53 -2.52 -17.07
N ASP A 348 2.71 -1.97 -17.97
CA ASP A 348 2.52 -2.44 -19.33
C ASP A 348 3.77 -2.30 -20.23
N LYS A 349 4.72 -1.44 -19.88
CA LYS A 349 5.99 -1.27 -20.60
C LYS A 349 7.07 -2.29 -20.18
N THR A 350 6.76 -3.21 -19.28
CA THR A 350 7.71 -4.26 -18.87
C THR A 350 8.19 -5.07 -20.07
N GLY A 351 9.51 -5.21 -20.16
CA GLY A 351 10.21 -5.81 -21.28
C GLY A 351 10.53 -4.85 -22.43
N GLU A 352 9.90 -3.68 -22.56
CA GLU A 352 10.22 -2.78 -23.67
C GLU A 352 11.66 -2.27 -23.59
N ARG A 353 12.47 -2.53 -24.63
CA ARG A 353 13.91 -2.19 -24.64
C ARG A 353 14.68 -2.77 -23.44
N GLY A 354 14.24 -3.91 -22.91
CA GLY A 354 14.84 -4.54 -21.72
C GLY A 354 14.40 -3.96 -20.38
N LEU A 355 13.49 -2.99 -20.36
CA LEU A 355 12.97 -2.39 -19.13
C LEU A 355 12.43 -3.47 -18.17
N PRO A 356 12.83 -3.49 -16.89
CA PRO A 356 12.47 -4.56 -15.98
C PRO A 356 11.03 -4.35 -15.46
N ALA A 357 10.52 -5.40 -14.80
CA ALA A 357 9.24 -5.34 -14.10
C ALA A 357 9.20 -4.13 -13.15
N ALA A 358 8.03 -3.49 -13.05
CA ALA A 358 7.83 -2.40 -12.12
C ALA A 358 7.10 -2.87 -10.85
N TYR A 359 7.49 -2.31 -9.71
CA TYR A 359 6.94 -2.62 -8.40
C TYR A 359 6.29 -1.38 -7.80
N LEU A 360 5.09 -1.51 -7.24
CA LEU A 360 4.36 -0.47 -6.52
C LEU A 360 4.60 -0.63 -5.02
N LEU A 361 5.58 0.09 -4.49
CA LEU A 361 6.00 -0.03 -3.09
C LEU A 361 5.14 0.80 -2.14
N GLY A 362 4.37 1.75 -2.66
CA GLY A 362 3.39 2.50 -1.89
C GLY A 362 2.39 3.16 -2.82
N PHE A 363 1.13 3.19 -2.39
CA PHE A 363 0.06 3.84 -3.13
C PHE A 363 -0.96 4.41 -2.15
N ASP A 364 -1.29 5.69 -2.33
CA ASP A 364 -2.34 6.37 -1.60
C ASP A 364 -2.99 7.39 -2.53
N PRO A 365 -4.25 7.21 -2.95
CA PRO A 365 -4.92 8.11 -3.89
C PRO A 365 -5.50 9.36 -3.21
N ASP A 366 -5.43 9.48 -1.88
CA ASP A 366 -6.04 10.59 -1.17
C ASP A 366 -5.26 11.90 -1.35
N LYS A 367 -5.97 13.03 -1.28
CA LYS A 367 -5.43 14.39 -1.52
C LYS A 367 -4.77 14.49 -2.90
N ASP A 368 -3.51 14.92 -2.97
CA ASP A 368 -2.70 15.01 -4.19
C ASP A 368 -2.18 13.64 -4.65
N GLY A 369 -2.33 12.62 -3.81
CA GLY A 369 -1.93 11.25 -4.06
C GLY A 369 -0.43 11.02 -3.92
N ARG A 370 -0.09 9.80 -3.53
CA ARG A 370 1.27 9.31 -3.32
C ARG A 370 1.45 8.01 -4.07
N ALA A 371 2.62 7.85 -4.69
CA ALA A 371 3.01 6.59 -5.28
C ALA A 371 4.53 6.42 -5.24
N ILE A 372 4.95 5.19 -4.90
CA ILE A 372 6.36 4.80 -4.92
C ILE A 372 6.48 3.68 -5.95
N VAL A 373 7.15 3.95 -7.06
CA VAL A 373 7.27 3.03 -8.20
C VAL A 373 8.73 2.70 -8.44
N ALA A 374 9.10 1.43 -8.34
CA ALA A 374 10.43 0.93 -8.65
C ALA A 374 10.48 0.29 -10.03
N ASN A 375 11.56 0.53 -10.78
CA ASN A 375 11.91 -0.24 -11.98
C ASN A 375 12.92 -1.31 -11.56
N GLY A 376 12.56 -2.59 -11.63
CA GLY A 376 13.38 -3.69 -11.15
C GLY A 376 13.26 -3.87 -9.63
N ASN A 377 13.47 -5.10 -9.17
CA ASN A 377 13.31 -5.45 -7.76
C ASN A 377 14.44 -4.81 -6.93
N PRO A 378 14.16 -3.84 -6.04
CA PRO A 378 15.20 -3.20 -5.26
C PRO A 378 15.83 -4.16 -4.23
N ASP A 379 15.09 -5.17 -3.73
CA ASP A 379 15.59 -6.10 -2.72
C ASP A 379 16.73 -7.00 -3.24
N THR A 380 16.92 -7.08 -4.56
CA THR A 380 17.96 -7.90 -5.20
C THR A 380 18.90 -7.08 -6.09
N ALA A 381 18.72 -5.75 -6.11
CA ALA A 381 19.50 -4.87 -6.96
C ALA A 381 20.89 -4.63 -6.37
N ASP A 382 21.94 -4.77 -7.18
CA ASP A 382 23.30 -4.36 -6.81
C ASP A 382 23.39 -2.83 -6.65
N HIS A 383 22.62 -2.09 -7.45
CA HIS A 383 22.56 -0.63 -7.45
C HIS A 383 21.13 -0.12 -7.30
N GLN A 384 20.91 0.77 -6.35
CA GLN A 384 19.60 1.37 -6.06
C GLN A 384 19.68 2.89 -6.26
N ALA A 385 18.77 3.47 -7.07
CA ALA A 385 18.64 4.92 -7.22
C ALA A 385 17.27 5.38 -6.73
N VAL A 386 17.21 6.17 -5.65
CA VAL A 386 15.94 6.67 -5.10
C VAL A 386 15.78 8.14 -5.42
N TYR A 387 14.74 8.48 -6.16
CA TYR A 387 14.47 9.83 -6.64
C TYR A 387 13.33 10.50 -5.88
N VAL A 388 13.60 11.70 -5.36
CA VAL A 388 12.61 12.56 -4.69
C VAL A 388 12.27 13.73 -5.62
N PRO A 389 11.02 13.83 -6.11
CA PRO A 389 10.60 14.90 -6.99
C PRO A 389 10.38 16.21 -6.21
N GLY A 390 10.15 17.32 -6.93
CA GLY A 390 10.01 18.65 -6.35
C GLY A 390 8.58 19.17 -6.27
N THR A 391 8.45 20.49 -6.12
CA THR A 391 7.20 21.26 -6.11
C THR A 391 6.23 20.83 -7.22
N THR A 392 4.92 20.88 -6.95
CA THR A 392 3.81 20.50 -7.85
C THR A 392 3.73 19.02 -8.22
N SER A 393 4.55 18.17 -7.60
CA SER A 393 4.50 16.73 -7.84
C SER A 393 3.32 16.12 -7.11
N ASP A 394 2.44 15.50 -7.88
CA ASP A 394 1.22 14.85 -7.44
C ASP A 394 1.02 13.56 -8.25
N LEU A 395 -0.01 12.78 -7.91
CA LEU A 395 -0.35 11.57 -8.64
C LEU A 395 -0.65 11.86 -10.12
N ASN A 396 -1.25 13.02 -10.44
CA ASN A 396 -1.60 13.39 -11.81
C ASN A 396 -0.38 13.63 -12.72
N SER A 397 0.72 14.15 -12.17
CA SER A 397 1.97 14.47 -12.87
C SER A 397 3.02 13.35 -12.78
N ILE A 398 2.68 12.22 -12.15
CA ILE A 398 3.63 11.14 -11.83
C ILE A 398 4.33 10.53 -13.05
N GLU A 399 3.70 10.57 -14.23
CA GLU A 399 4.29 10.08 -15.49
C GLU A 399 5.67 10.70 -15.76
N GLY A 400 5.81 12.01 -15.56
CA GLY A 400 7.09 12.69 -15.76
C GLY A 400 8.18 12.14 -14.84
N ASN A 401 7.83 11.91 -13.57
CA ASN A 401 8.74 11.39 -12.55
C ASN A 401 9.10 9.92 -12.78
N ILE A 402 8.17 9.09 -13.24
CA ILE A 402 8.44 7.71 -13.66
C ILE A 402 9.36 7.68 -14.87
N ASN A 403 9.10 8.51 -15.89
CA ASN A 403 9.89 8.57 -17.11
C ASN A 403 11.34 9.02 -16.85
N ARG A 404 11.56 9.94 -15.90
CA ARG A 404 12.90 10.30 -15.42
C ARG A 404 13.67 9.07 -14.92
N MET A 405 13.03 8.25 -14.08
CA MET A 405 13.68 7.05 -13.53
C MET A 405 13.80 5.91 -14.53
N VAL A 406 12.91 5.82 -15.52
CA VAL A 406 13.09 4.92 -16.68
C VAL A 406 14.31 5.31 -17.51
N ASN A 407 14.49 6.61 -17.79
CA ASN A 407 15.66 7.12 -18.52
C ASN A 407 16.96 6.88 -17.74
N LEU A 408 16.93 7.12 -16.42
CA LEU A 408 18.09 6.85 -15.56
C LEU A 408 18.42 5.36 -15.50
N TRP A 409 17.40 4.51 -15.41
CA TRP A 409 17.59 3.05 -15.45
C TRP A 409 18.27 2.62 -16.75
N ASP A 410 17.83 3.10 -17.91
CA ASP A 410 18.40 2.75 -19.22
C ASP A 410 19.91 3.07 -19.28
N VAL A 411 20.28 4.26 -18.81
CA VAL A 411 21.67 4.69 -18.77
C VAL A 411 22.47 3.91 -17.73
N ALA A 412 22.01 3.83 -16.48
CA ALA A 412 22.71 3.11 -15.41
C ALA A 412 22.88 1.62 -15.75
N HIS A 413 21.85 0.96 -16.25
CA HIS A 413 21.90 -0.43 -16.71
C HIS A 413 22.96 -0.62 -17.81
N SER A 414 23.06 0.31 -18.78
CA SER A 414 24.12 0.26 -19.81
C SER A 414 25.54 0.42 -19.25
N LYS A 415 25.69 1.00 -18.06
CA LYS A 415 26.97 1.25 -17.38
C LYS A 415 27.27 0.26 -16.26
N SER A 416 26.31 -0.56 -15.83
CA SER A 416 26.46 -1.44 -14.66
C SER A 416 27.44 -2.60 -14.89
N GLY A 417 27.77 -2.91 -16.15
CA GLY A 417 28.63 -4.06 -16.47
C GLY A 417 27.97 -5.41 -16.19
N GLY A 418 26.63 -5.46 -16.22
CA GLY A 418 25.83 -6.67 -15.99
C GLY A 418 25.26 -6.79 -14.58
N GLN A 419 25.62 -5.89 -13.67
CA GLN A 419 25.02 -5.77 -12.35
C GLN A 419 23.55 -5.30 -12.43
N SER A 420 22.72 -5.74 -11.51
CA SER A 420 21.30 -5.38 -11.45
C SER A 420 21.14 -3.94 -10.95
N VAL A 421 20.18 -3.22 -11.54
CA VAL A 421 19.89 -1.81 -11.20
C VAL A 421 18.40 -1.67 -10.94
N SER A 422 18.05 -1.11 -9.78
CA SER A 422 16.70 -0.65 -9.48
C SER A 422 16.64 0.86 -9.35
N THR A 423 15.70 1.49 -10.05
CA THR A 423 15.46 2.95 -9.94
C THR A 423 14.06 3.20 -9.42
N ILE A 424 13.94 4.03 -8.39
CA ILE A 424 12.71 4.22 -7.62
C ILE A 424 12.28 5.69 -7.73
N THR A 425 11.06 5.92 -8.21
CA THR A 425 10.35 7.19 -8.06
C THR A 425 9.67 7.19 -6.70
N TRP A 426 10.10 8.05 -5.78
CA TRP A 426 9.53 8.17 -4.43
C TRP A 426 8.70 9.45 -4.32
N LEU A 427 7.39 9.37 -4.61
CA LEU A 427 6.42 10.42 -4.28
C LEU A 427 5.71 10.02 -2.98
N GLY A 428 6.45 10.04 -1.87
CA GLY A 428 5.99 9.58 -0.55
C GLY A 428 5.61 10.71 0.41
N TYR A 429 5.65 11.97 -0.01
CA TYR A 429 5.41 13.15 0.82
C TYR A 429 4.37 14.09 0.18
N ASP A 430 3.90 15.06 0.95
CA ASP A 430 3.00 16.11 0.47
C ASP A 430 3.85 17.23 -0.14
N ALA A 431 3.93 17.28 -1.48
CA ALA A 431 4.79 18.24 -2.16
C ALA A 431 4.18 19.65 -2.12
N PRO A 432 4.98 20.73 -2.10
CA PRO A 432 4.41 22.07 -2.11
C PRO A 432 3.59 22.32 -3.40
N ASP A 433 2.35 22.79 -3.24
CA ASP A 433 1.41 23.06 -4.35
C ASP A 433 1.77 24.29 -5.19
N GLU A 434 2.31 25.33 -4.55
CA GLU A 434 2.66 26.59 -5.22
C GLU A 434 4.17 26.86 -5.27
N VAL A 435 4.68 27.08 -6.49
CA VAL A 435 6.09 27.41 -6.78
C VAL A 435 6.60 28.68 -6.09
N VAL A 436 5.73 29.62 -5.73
CA VAL A 436 6.17 30.91 -5.15
C VAL A 436 5.84 31.04 -3.66
N LYS A 437 4.67 30.56 -3.20
CA LYS A 437 4.27 30.70 -1.80
C LYS A 437 4.72 29.52 -0.93
N ASP A 438 4.54 28.30 -1.42
CA ASP A 438 4.75 27.09 -0.61
C ASP A 438 6.16 26.53 -0.76
N ALA A 439 6.74 26.60 -1.95
CA ALA A 439 8.12 26.16 -2.21
C ALA A 439 9.20 26.97 -1.44
N ARG A 440 8.83 28.02 -0.70
CA ARG A 440 9.73 28.79 0.18
C ARG A 440 9.73 28.31 1.63
N LYS A 441 8.81 27.42 1.99
CA LYS A 441 8.65 26.92 3.36
C LYS A 441 9.48 25.66 3.50
N ASP A 442 10.27 25.56 4.56
CA ASP A 442 11.03 24.37 4.93
C ASP A 442 10.16 23.27 5.57
N SER A 443 8.94 23.61 6.01
CA SER A 443 8.02 22.69 6.69
C SER A 443 7.74 21.42 5.88
N TYR A 444 7.50 21.51 4.57
CA TYR A 444 7.23 20.32 3.74
C TYR A 444 8.43 19.37 3.68
N ALA A 445 9.66 19.91 3.67
CA ALA A 445 10.87 19.11 3.72
C ALA A 445 11.01 18.37 5.05
N TYR A 446 10.78 19.06 6.18
CA TYR A 446 10.82 18.43 7.50
C TYR A 446 9.67 17.44 7.74
N ASP A 447 8.50 17.66 7.14
CA ASP A 447 7.36 16.74 7.22
C ASP A 447 7.60 15.47 6.38
N GLY A 448 8.29 15.60 5.23
CA GLY A 448 8.63 14.47 4.35
C GLY A 448 9.84 13.64 4.83
N ALA A 449 10.80 14.28 5.50
CA ALA A 449 12.07 13.66 5.89
C ALA A 449 11.94 12.36 6.72
N PRO A 450 11.09 12.26 7.75
CA PRO A 450 10.93 11.02 8.52
C PRO A 450 10.42 9.85 7.67
N ALA A 451 9.47 10.10 6.77
CA ALA A 451 8.95 9.09 5.87
C ALA A 451 10.01 8.63 4.87
N PHE A 452 10.86 9.56 4.39
CA PHE A 452 11.95 9.23 3.49
C PHE A 452 13.03 8.37 4.17
N ASN A 453 13.50 8.76 5.36
CA ASN A 453 14.46 7.93 6.13
C ASN A 453 13.90 6.54 6.42
N LYS A 454 12.61 6.45 6.82
CA LYS A 454 11.95 5.16 7.06
C LYS A 454 11.89 4.29 5.80
N PHE A 455 11.66 4.89 4.64
CA PHE A 455 11.68 4.18 3.36
C PHE A 455 13.07 3.63 3.03
N LEU A 456 14.13 4.43 3.20
CA LEU A 456 15.51 3.99 2.93
C LEU A 456 15.96 2.90 3.91
N ASP A 457 15.63 3.02 5.19
CA ASP A 457 15.81 1.95 6.18
C ASP A 457 15.01 0.69 5.81
N GLY A 458 13.84 0.86 5.21
CA GLY A 458 13.04 -0.24 4.67
C GLY A 458 13.73 -0.99 3.55
N LEU A 459 14.32 -0.28 2.59
CA LEU A 459 15.10 -0.90 1.51
C LEU A 459 16.30 -1.68 2.05
N GLU A 460 16.96 -1.17 3.07
CA GLU A 460 18.08 -1.87 3.72
C GLU A 460 17.63 -3.16 4.40
N VAL A 461 16.46 -3.14 5.05
CA VAL A 461 15.92 -4.30 5.76
C VAL A 461 15.37 -5.37 4.82
N SER A 462 14.73 -4.97 3.71
CA SER A 462 14.18 -5.91 2.73
C SER A 462 15.23 -6.46 1.78
N HIS A 463 16.42 -5.86 1.73
CA HIS A 463 17.50 -6.30 0.86
C HIS A 463 17.89 -7.76 1.13
N SER A 464 17.93 -8.52 0.06
CA SER A 464 18.18 -9.97 0.01
C SER A 464 19.26 -10.36 -0.99
N GLY A 465 19.89 -9.38 -1.65
CA GLY A 465 21.05 -9.61 -2.51
C GLY A 465 22.29 -10.06 -1.74
N ASP A 466 23.23 -10.72 -2.44
CA ASP A 466 24.43 -11.31 -1.85
C ASP A 466 25.41 -10.28 -1.27
N THR A 467 25.34 -9.03 -1.72
CA THR A 467 26.15 -7.90 -1.25
C THR A 467 25.26 -6.71 -0.88
N PRO A 468 25.68 -5.84 0.05
CA PRO A 468 24.99 -4.57 0.28
C PRO A 468 24.82 -3.80 -1.04
N PRO A 469 23.66 -3.17 -1.28
CA PRO A 469 23.44 -2.41 -2.50
C PRO A 469 24.23 -1.10 -2.45
N HIS A 470 24.73 -0.64 -3.60
CA HIS A 470 25.18 0.74 -3.75
C HIS A 470 23.96 1.65 -3.92
N ARG A 471 23.67 2.50 -2.92
CA ARG A 471 22.47 3.34 -2.90
C ARG A 471 22.78 4.80 -3.17
N THR A 472 22.21 5.32 -4.26
CA THR A 472 22.24 6.75 -4.60
C THR A 472 20.88 7.37 -4.36
N VAL A 473 20.81 8.48 -3.62
CA VAL A 473 19.59 9.30 -3.51
C VAL A 473 19.70 10.53 -4.39
N ILE A 474 18.61 10.88 -5.07
CA ILE A 474 18.59 11.94 -6.08
C ILE A 474 17.46 12.91 -5.79
N GLY A 475 17.81 14.15 -5.44
CA GLY A 475 16.87 15.23 -5.21
C GLY A 475 16.75 16.13 -6.42
N HIS A 476 15.53 16.35 -6.93
CA HIS A 476 15.28 17.38 -7.93
C HIS A 476 14.49 18.52 -7.33
N SER A 477 14.93 19.75 -7.60
CA SER A 477 14.23 20.95 -7.12
C SER A 477 14.02 20.86 -5.60
N TYR A 478 12.80 21.11 -5.11
CA TYR A 478 12.43 21.00 -3.69
C TYR A 478 12.71 19.61 -3.07
N GLY A 479 12.72 18.53 -3.85
CA GLY A 479 13.10 17.20 -3.37
C GLY A 479 14.52 17.15 -2.79
N SER A 480 15.40 18.07 -3.23
CA SER A 480 16.73 18.26 -2.64
C SER A 480 16.65 18.69 -1.18
N SER A 481 15.70 19.57 -0.83
CA SER A 481 15.50 20.04 0.54
C SER A 481 14.92 18.95 1.44
N VAL A 482 14.07 18.06 0.90
CA VAL A 482 13.60 16.86 1.62
C VAL A 482 14.77 15.97 1.99
N ILE A 483 15.69 15.70 1.06
CA ILE A 483 16.89 14.90 1.30
C ILE A 483 17.82 15.58 2.33
N GLY A 484 18.00 16.90 2.22
CA GLY A 484 18.76 17.68 3.21
C GLY A 484 18.17 17.61 4.62
N ALA A 485 16.85 17.78 4.75
CA ALA A 485 16.14 17.59 6.02
C ALA A 485 16.29 16.16 6.55
N ALA A 486 16.24 15.16 5.67
CA ALA A 486 16.40 13.75 6.02
C ALA A 486 17.79 13.44 6.59
N ALA A 487 18.85 13.95 5.94
CA ALA A 487 20.23 13.87 6.42
C ALA A 487 20.44 14.58 7.77
N GLN A 488 19.80 15.73 7.99
CA GLN A 488 19.91 16.47 9.25
C GLN A 488 19.19 15.75 10.41
N LYS A 489 18.07 15.07 10.14
CA LYS A 489 17.19 14.49 11.18
C LYS A 489 17.48 13.04 11.53
N GLY A 490 18.25 12.32 10.73
CA GLY A 490 18.51 10.90 10.92
C GLY A 490 19.71 10.42 10.12
N THR A 491 19.80 9.10 9.96
CA THR A 491 20.77 8.49 9.05
C THR A 491 20.12 8.36 7.68
N LEU A 492 20.71 8.97 6.66
CA LEU A 492 20.19 8.97 5.30
C LEU A 492 20.30 7.58 4.67
N ASN A 493 21.23 6.74 5.13
CA ASN A 493 21.39 5.36 4.66
C ASN A 493 21.58 5.30 3.13
N ALA A 494 22.52 6.11 2.63
CA ALA A 494 22.90 6.21 1.23
C ALA A 494 24.43 6.27 1.09
N ASP A 495 24.94 5.84 -0.06
CA ASP A 495 26.36 5.92 -0.42
C ASP A 495 26.67 7.22 -1.17
N ASP A 496 25.73 7.69 -2.01
CA ASP A 496 25.88 8.90 -2.82
C ASP A 496 24.61 9.75 -2.81
N VAL A 497 24.80 11.07 -2.90
CA VAL A 497 23.72 12.05 -3.03
C VAL A 497 23.91 12.86 -4.31
N VAL A 498 22.88 12.94 -5.15
CA VAL A 498 22.85 13.79 -6.33
C VAL A 498 21.77 14.86 -6.19
N PHE A 499 22.14 16.12 -6.38
CA PHE A 499 21.23 17.25 -6.43
C PHE A 499 21.12 17.80 -7.84
N ALA A 500 19.90 17.89 -8.38
CA ALA A 500 19.63 18.46 -9.69
C ALA A 500 18.72 19.70 -9.55
N GLY A 501 19.23 20.87 -9.95
CA GLY A 501 18.48 22.12 -9.90
C GLY A 501 18.03 22.50 -8.50
N SER A 502 18.89 22.26 -7.51
CA SER A 502 18.53 22.41 -6.09
C SER A 502 18.38 23.87 -5.68
N PRO A 503 17.25 24.26 -5.06
CA PRO A 503 17.09 25.57 -4.42
C PRO A 503 17.85 25.68 -3.09
N GLY A 504 18.45 24.58 -2.61
CA GLY A 504 19.09 24.47 -1.31
C GLY A 504 18.66 23.20 -0.55
N VAL A 505 19.47 22.82 0.43
CA VAL A 505 19.35 21.55 1.17
C VAL A 505 19.31 21.75 2.69
N LEU A 506 19.05 22.99 3.16
CA LEU A 506 18.89 23.34 4.57
C LEU A 506 20.15 23.16 5.46
N VAL A 507 21.26 22.70 4.89
CA VAL A 507 22.59 22.60 5.50
C VAL A 507 23.61 23.38 4.69
N SER A 508 24.78 23.67 5.26
CA SER A 508 25.76 24.59 4.68
C SER A 508 26.93 23.88 3.99
N GLY A 509 27.14 22.60 4.27
CA GLY A 509 28.24 21.81 3.70
C GLY A 509 27.84 20.40 3.28
N ALA A 510 28.54 19.89 2.27
CA ALA A 510 28.42 18.51 1.79
C ALA A 510 28.79 17.47 2.85
N ASP A 511 29.60 17.84 3.85
CA ASP A 511 29.95 16.99 4.99
C ASP A 511 28.81 16.81 5.99
N GLU A 512 27.72 17.56 5.84
CA GLU A 512 26.48 17.43 6.64
C GLU A 512 25.43 16.52 5.98
N MET A 513 25.72 15.92 4.82
CA MET A 513 24.75 15.14 4.04
C MET A 513 24.67 13.65 4.42
N ASP A 514 25.32 13.24 5.51
CA ASP A 514 25.35 11.85 6.01
C ASP A 514 25.76 10.81 4.94
N VAL A 515 26.74 11.17 4.12
CA VAL A 515 27.39 10.28 3.15
C VAL A 515 28.92 10.41 3.24
N PRO A 516 29.71 9.45 2.73
CA PRO A 516 31.15 9.55 2.75
C PRO A 516 31.66 10.83 2.06
N LYS A 517 32.78 11.37 2.55
CA LYS A 517 33.37 12.59 1.99
C LYS A 517 33.68 12.39 0.50
N GLY A 518 33.17 13.31 -0.34
CA GLY A 518 33.35 13.26 -1.80
C GLY A 518 32.24 12.54 -2.55
N HIS A 519 31.17 12.13 -1.87
CA HIS A 519 30.01 11.43 -2.46
C HIS A 519 28.75 12.30 -2.57
N VAL A 520 28.93 13.63 -2.54
CA VAL A 520 27.86 14.60 -2.81
C VAL A 520 28.11 15.23 -4.17
N TRP A 521 27.10 15.20 -5.03
CA TRP A 521 27.17 15.63 -6.42
C TRP A 521 26.08 16.66 -6.71
N ASN A 522 26.39 17.64 -7.55
CA ASN A 522 25.44 18.68 -7.94
C ASN A 522 25.42 18.90 -9.46
N GLU A 523 24.21 19.10 -9.99
CA GLU A 523 23.91 19.47 -11.36
C GLU A 523 23.10 20.77 -11.42
N GLU A 524 23.65 21.76 -12.11
CA GLU A 524 22.97 23.01 -12.41
C GLU A 524 22.96 23.22 -13.92
N GLY A 525 21.76 23.25 -14.51
CA GLY A 525 21.54 23.50 -15.93
C GLY A 525 21.72 24.98 -16.24
N GLY A 526 22.28 25.31 -17.42
CA GLY A 526 22.75 26.68 -17.72
C GLY A 526 21.69 27.78 -17.74
N SER A 527 20.40 27.44 -17.70
CA SER A 527 19.28 28.39 -17.66
C SER A 527 18.23 28.02 -16.59
N ASP A 528 18.63 27.27 -15.56
CA ASP A 528 17.74 26.94 -14.45
C ASP A 528 17.72 28.08 -13.42
N PRO A 529 16.58 28.77 -13.21
CA PRO A 529 16.51 29.86 -12.23
C PRO A 529 16.33 29.37 -10.79
N VAL A 530 16.03 28.08 -10.57
CA VAL A 530 15.63 27.57 -9.26
C VAL A 530 16.74 27.64 -8.22
N PRO A 531 18.00 27.25 -8.51
CA PRO A 531 19.09 27.40 -7.54
C PRO A 531 19.25 28.83 -7.02
N GLU A 532 19.37 29.80 -7.93
CA GLU A 532 19.61 31.20 -7.59
C GLU A 532 18.42 31.88 -6.89
N LEU A 533 17.19 31.50 -7.21
CA LEU A 533 16.01 32.05 -6.52
C LEU A 533 15.77 31.39 -5.16
N GLY A 534 16.06 30.09 -5.07
CA GLY A 534 15.78 29.26 -3.91
C GLY A 534 16.73 29.48 -2.73
N ARG A 535 17.99 29.85 -2.99
CA ARG A 535 19.03 30.00 -1.96
C ARG A 535 18.63 30.91 -0.78
N TYR A 536 17.79 31.90 -1.02
CA TYR A 536 17.30 32.84 0.01
C TYR A 536 16.30 32.22 0.99
N PHE A 537 15.74 31.05 0.68
CA PHE A 537 14.68 30.41 1.46
C PHE A 537 15.06 29.00 1.94
N LEU A 538 15.83 28.26 1.13
CA LEU A 538 16.15 26.85 1.38
C LEU A 538 17.67 26.58 1.44
N GLY A 539 18.51 27.61 1.24
CA GLY A 539 19.95 27.52 1.42
C GLY A 539 20.34 27.39 2.89
N GLY A 540 21.57 26.93 3.12
CA GLY A 540 22.18 26.90 4.45
C GLY A 540 22.59 28.30 4.93
N ASP A 541 23.44 28.33 5.96
CA ASP A 541 23.96 29.58 6.50
C ASP A 541 24.67 30.39 5.39
N GLY A 542 24.37 31.69 5.32
CA GLY A 542 24.92 32.55 4.27
C GLY A 542 24.32 32.33 2.87
N PHE A 543 23.19 31.62 2.76
CA PHE A 543 22.54 31.26 1.49
C PHE A 543 23.37 30.34 0.60
N VAL A 544 24.19 29.49 1.22
CA VAL A 544 24.99 28.49 0.53
C VAL A 544 24.08 27.37 0.02
N ILE A 545 24.27 26.97 -1.24
CA ILE A 545 23.52 25.89 -1.90
C ILE A 545 24.46 24.89 -2.59
N PRO A 546 23.97 23.70 -2.99
CA PRO A 546 24.83 22.66 -3.58
C PRO A 546 25.62 23.06 -4.84
N SER A 547 25.20 24.09 -5.57
CA SER A 547 25.95 24.61 -6.73
C SER A 547 27.10 25.54 -6.38
N ASP A 548 27.18 26.01 -5.13
CA ASP A 548 28.27 26.87 -4.69
C ASP A 548 29.55 26.04 -4.42
N PRO A 549 30.74 26.51 -4.83
CA PRO A 549 32.00 25.84 -4.51
C PRO A 549 32.21 25.63 -3.00
N ASP A 550 31.77 26.59 -2.19
CA ASP A 550 31.93 26.57 -0.72
C ASP A 550 31.08 25.48 -0.05
N PHE A 551 30.01 24.99 -0.70
CA PHE A 551 29.24 23.85 -0.21
C PHE A 551 30.05 22.55 -0.26
N GLY A 552 30.98 22.41 -1.21
CA GLY A 552 31.88 21.26 -1.31
C GLY A 552 31.34 20.03 -2.05
N ALA A 553 30.24 20.15 -2.80
CA ALA A 553 29.77 19.10 -3.70
C ALA A 553 30.59 19.03 -5.01
N ASN A 554 30.68 17.83 -5.58
CA ASN A 554 31.24 17.62 -6.91
C ASN A 554 30.32 18.23 -7.97
N GLN A 555 30.78 19.31 -8.61
CA GLN A 555 30.01 20.03 -9.64
C GLN A 555 30.05 19.27 -10.96
N MET A 556 28.99 18.52 -11.28
CA MET A 556 28.88 17.74 -12.51
C MET A 556 28.65 18.65 -13.72
N ALA A 557 29.28 18.30 -14.84
CA ALA A 557 29.09 18.98 -16.11
C ALA A 557 27.69 18.67 -16.67
N THR A 558 26.98 19.71 -17.07
CA THR A 558 25.65 19.63 -17.69
C THR A 558 25.71 20.19 -19.11
N ASN A 559 24.86 19.69 -20.01
CA ASN A 559 24.64 20.25 -21.35
C ASN A 559 23.15 20.49 -21.63
N THR A 560 22.36 20.57 -20.56
CA THR A 560 20.91 20.69 -20.54
C THR A 560 20.51 22.13 -20.20
N HIS A 561 19.29 22.50 -20.58
CA HIS A 561 18.72 23.82 -20.33
C HIS A 561 17.39 23.68 -19.60
N GLY A 562 17.05 24.70 -18.80
CA GLY A 562 15.83 24.75 -18.01
C GLY A 562 15.80 23.74 -16.86
N HIS A 563 14.78 23.89 -16.02
CA HIS A 563 14.67 23.19 -14.75
C HIS A 563 14.35 21.69 -14.88
N GLY A 564 13.79 21.25 -16.01
CA GLY A 564 13.39 19.86 -16.23
C GLY A 564 14.41 18.99 -16.98
N GLY A 565 15.43 19.59 -17.61
CA GLY A 565 16.23 18.92 -18.65
C GLY A 565 17.27 17.91 -18.15
N TYR A 566 17.47 17.79 -16.83
CA TYR A 566 18.51 16.91 -16.24
C TYR A 566 18.38 15.42 -16.64
N TRP A 567 17.17 14.98 -16.97
CA TRP A 567 16.88 13.60 -17.42
C TRP A 567 16.68 13.47 -18.94
N ASP A 568 17.06 14.48 -19.73
CA ASP A 568 16.94 14.43 -21.18
C ASP A 568 17.80 13.27 -21.73
N PRO A 569 17.21 12.36 -22.53
CA PRO A 569 17.95 11.26 -23.12
C PRO A 569 19.16 11.72 -23.93
N GLY A 570 20.32 11.10 -23.69
CA GLY A 570 21.58 11.44 -24.36
C GLY A 570 22.28 12.69 -23.82
N SER A 571 21.76 13.30 -22.76
CA SER A 571 22.46 14.39 -22.06
C SER A 571 23.66 13.89 -21.25
N LYS A 572 24.62 14.79 -21.02
CA LYS A 572 25.73 14.56 -20.09
C LYS A 572 25.25 14.46 -18.65
N SER A 573 24.23 15.23 -18.29
CA SER A 573 23.62 15.21 -16.96
C SER A 573 23.12 13.80 -16.62
N LEU A 574 22.25 13.24 -17.46
CA LEU A 574 21.76 11.88 -17.26
C LEU A 574 22.88 10.82 -17.27
N LEU A 575 23.91 10.98 -18.12
CA LEU A 575 25.08 10.10 -18.13
C LEU A 575 25.83 10.13 -16.79
N ASN A 576 26.09 11.32 -16.26
CA ASN A 576 26.79 11.52 -15.01
C ASN A 576 26.00 10.92 -13.84
N GLN A 577 24.68 11.16 -13.77
CA GLN A 577 23.81 10.51 -12.80
C GLN A 577 23.93 8.98 -12.88
N GLY A 578 23.84 8.41 -14.08
CA GLY A 578 23.95 6.96 -14.28
C GLY A 578 25.31 6.39 -13.88
N LEU A 579 26.40 7.17 -13.99
CA LEU A 579 27.73 6.77 -13.53
C LEU A 579 27.83 6.77 -12.01
N VAL A 580 27.28 7.77 -11.32
CA VAL A 580 27.21 7.80 -9.86
C VAL A 580 26.41 6.59 -9.36
N VAL A 581 25.22 6.35 -9.92
CA VAL A 581 24.32 5.25 -9.52
C VAL A 581 25.03 3.89 -9.52
N VAL A 582 25.90 3.63 -10.49
CA VAL A 582 26.61 2.34 -10.60
C VAL A 582 27.99 2.33 -9.92
N GLY A 583 28.26 3.27 -9.02
CA GLY A 583 29.51 3.35 -8.26
C GLY A 583 30.73 3.75 -9.10
N LYS A 584 30.53 4.47 -10.20
CA LYS A 584 31.57 4.91 -11.15
C LYS A 584 31.79 6.43 -11.12
N GLY A 585 31.73 7.02 -9.92
CA GLY A 585 31.93 8.46 -9.68
C GLY A 585 33.21 9.02 -10.30
N ASP A 586 34.31 8.26 -10.31
CA ASP A 586 35.59 8.67 -10.93
C ASP A 586 35.50 8.96 -12.44
N ASN A 587 34.47 8.43 -13.11
CA ASN A 587 34.24 8.66 -14.54
C ASN A 587 33.29 9.82 -14.83
N VAL A 588 32.74 10.46 -13.79
CA VAL A 588 31.85 11.61 -13.92
C VAL A 588 32.61 12.80 -14.49
N GLU A 589 32.05 13.47 -15.50
CA GLU A 589 32.62 14.70 -16.04
C GLU A 589 32.26 15.87 -15.11
N LEU A 590 33.26 16.55 -14.55
CA LEU A 590 33.07 17.73 -13.69
C LEU A 590 33.16 19.03 -14.48
N LYS A 591 32.49 20.09 -13.99
CA LYS A 591 32.68 21.46 -14.49
C LYS A 591 34.16 21.85 -14.34
N PRO A 592 34.76 22.58 -15.31
CA PRO A 592 36.12 23.07 -15.17
C PRO A 592 36.27 23.91 -13.89
N SER A 593 37.33 23.70 -13.12
CA SER A 593 37.61 24.56 -11.98
C SER A 593 37.99 25.96 -12.48
N TYR A 594 37.16 26.94 -12.19
CA TYR A 594 37.56 28.33 -12.39
C TYR A 594 38.54 28.69 -11.26
N GLY A 595 39.69 29.26 -11.63
CA GLY A 595 40.63 29.81 -10.65
C GLY A 595 40.02 30.96 -9.84
N PRO A 596 40.80 31.65 -8.99
CA PRO A 596 40.32 32.65 -8.02
C PRO A 596 39.61 33.90 -8.62
N PHE A 597 39.39 33.94 -9.94
CA PHE A 597 38.67 34.99 -10.65
C PHE A 597 37.29 34.58 -11.18
N GLY A 598 36.82 33.36 -10.87
CA GLY A 598 35.46 32.90 -11.17
C GLY A 598 35.14 32.73 -12.67
N PRO A 599 33.94 32.22 -13.01
CA PRO A 599 33.44 32.26 -14.39
C PRO A 599 33.25 33.71 -14.85
N PRO A 600 33.36 34.02 -16.16
CA PRO A 600 32.88 35.30 -16.68
C PRO A 600 31.40 35.46 -16.31
N GLY A 601 31.06 36.61 -15.73
CA GLY A 601 29.72 36.84 -15.20
C GLY A 601 28.65 36.66 -16.28
N SER A 602 27.44 36.26 -15.86
CA SER A 602 26.26 36.03 -16.71
C SER A 602 25.76 37.26 -17.51
N TRP A 603 26.54 38.34 -17.57
CA TRP A 603 26.28 39.59 -18.28
C TRP A 603 27.29 39.91 -19.40
N ASP A 604 28.30 39.07 -19.63
CA ASP A 604 29.33 39.34 -20.65
C ASP A 604 28.86 39.14 -22.11
N HIS A 605 27.59 38.77 -22.34
CA HIS A 605 26.98 38.65 -23.67
C HIS A 605 26.12 39.84 -24.11
N VAL A 606 26.17 40.98 -23.41
CA VAL A 606 25.58 42.22 -23.90
C VAL A 606 26.68 43.15 -24.41
N LYS A 607 27.00 43.02 -25.69
CA LYS A 607 27.51 44.11 -26.53
C LYS A 607 26.74 44.18 -27.83
#